data_AF-A0A6N8GKX3-F1
#
_entry.id   AF-A0A6N8GKX3-F1
#
_cell.length_a   1.000
_cell.length_b   1.000
_cell.length_c   1.000
_cell.angle_alpha   90.00
_cell.angle_beta   90.00
_cell.angle_gamma   90.00
#
_symmetry.space_group_name_H-M   'P 1'
#
loop_
_entity.id
_entity.type
_entity.pdbx_description
1 polymer ?
#
loop_
_entity_poly.entity_id
_entity_poly.type
_entity_poly.pdbx_seq_one_letter_code
_entity_poly.pdbx_strand_id
1 'polypeptide(L)'
;MPVAEVATPGPLCDRLVRLILSGAKRGTSCLLDDYQVESQPLPRPGQRQALIAASGRVVAALEITSVATVRLAEVTWEYVLAEGGGHRTVDQWREAP
;
A
#
# COMPACT_ATOMS: atom_id res chain seq x y z
N MET A 1 -15.47 2.48 9.13
CA MET A 1 -14.38 2.86 8.20
C MET A 1 -13.72 1.57 7.75
N PRO A 2 -13.51 1.33 6.44
CA PRO A 2 -12.83 0.13 5.95
C PRO A 2 -11.41 0.03 6.54
N VAL A 3 -10.88 -1.18 6.67
CA VAL A 3 -9.52 -1.42 7.14
C VAL A 3 -8.55 -1.33 5.96
N ALA A 4 -7.39 -0.72 6.17
CA ALA A 4 -6.27 -0.82 5.24
C ALA A 4 -5.51 -2.12 5.53
N GLU A 5 -5.64 -3.10 4.66
CA GLU A 5 -4.91 -4.37 4.76
C GLU A 5 -3.47 -4.16 4.26
N VAL A 6 -2.53 -4.00 5.21
CA VAL A 6 -1.12 -3.74 4.88
C VAL A 6 -0.27 -5.02 4.90
N ALA A 7 -0.60 -5.97 5.78
CA ALA A 7 -0.04 -7.32 5.87
C ALA A 7 -0.83 -8.12 6.92
N THR A 8 -0.69 -9.45 6.91
CA THR A 8 -1.16 -10.30 8.00
C THR A 8 -0.47 -9.93 9.33
N PRO A 9 -1.12 -10.14 10.49
CA PRO A 9 -0.52 -9.85 11.78
C PRO A 9 0.85 -10.52 11.97
N GLY A 10 1.86 -9.74 12.34
CA GLY A 10 3.23 -10.22 12.53
C GLY A 10 4.29 -9.15 12.26
N PRO A 11 5.58 -9.54 12.21
CA PRO A 11 6.71 -8.60 12.09
C PRO A 11 6.64 -7.71 10.84
N LEU A 12 6.08 -8.21 9.74
CA LEU A 12 5.89 -7.43 8.51
C LEU A 12 4.86 -6.32 8.71
N CYS A 13 3.70 -6.62 9.32
CA CYS A 13 2.68 -5.63 9.65
C CYS A 13 3.25 -4.53 10.56
N ASP A 14 3.98 -4.89 11.62
CA ASP A 14 4.62 -3.91 12.51
C ASP A 14 5.62 -3.01 11.78
N ARG A 15 6.42 -3.59 10.87
CA ARG A 15 7.36 -2.83 10.05
C ARG A 15 6.62 -1.85 9.12
N LEU A 16 5.60 -2.30 8.41
CA LEU A 16 4.83 -1.47 7.48
C LEU A 16 4.07 -0.35 8.20
N VAL A 17 3.47 -0.65 9.34
CA VAL A 17 2.80 0.35 10.19
C VAL A 17 3.79 1.44 10.61
N ARG A 18 5.01 1.08 11.05
CA ARG A 18 6.04 2.08 11.40
C ARG A 18 6.45 2.94 10.20
N LEU A 19 6.60 2.35 9.02
CA LEU A 19 6.94 3.07 7.79
C LEU A 19 5.82 4.03 7.35
N ILE A 20 4.56 3.64 7.53
CA ILE A 20 3.41 4.50 7.23
C ILE A 20 3.35 5.66 8.23
N LEU A 21 3.47 5.37 9.53
CA LEU A 21 3.41 6.38 10.59
C LEU A 21 4.58 7.39 10.53
N SER A 22 5.74 6.98 10.03
CA SER A 22 6.87 7.90 9.80
C SER A 22 6.75 8.72 8.51
N GLY A 23 5.77 8.41 7.65
CA GLY A 23 5.63 9.01 6.33
C GLY A 23 6.61 8.47 5.27
N ALA A 24 7.41 7.46 5.60
CA ALA A 24 8.33 6.82 4.66
C ALA A 24 7.59 5.98 3.60
N LYS A 25 6.47 5.34 3.97
CA LYS A 25 5.55 4.66 3.06
C LYS A 25 4.29 5.51 2.87
N ARG A 26 4.06 5.91 1.63
CA ARG A 26 2.94 6.76 1.17
C ARG A 26 2.16 6.16 -0.01
N GLY A 27 2.62 5.04 -0.56
CA GLY A 27 2.02 4.35 -1.69
C GLY A 27 1.86 2.86 -1.44
N THR A 28 0.95 2.26 -2.21
CA THR A 28 0.74 0.80 -2.29
C THR A 28 0.30 0.45 -3.70
N SER A 29 0.55 -0.77 -4.13
CA SER A 29 0.07 -1.33 -5.40
C SER A 29 -0.53 -2.72 -5.16
N CYS A 30 -1.35 -3.15 -6.10
CA CYS A 30 -1.99 -4.47 -6.16
C CYS A 30 -2.38 -4.73 -7.62
N LEU A 31 -2.76 -5.97 -7.96
CA LEU A 31 -3.20 -6.28 -9.31
C LEU A 31 -4.60 -5.70 -9.55
N LEU A 32 -4.83 -5.17 -10.75
CA LEU A 32 -6.16 -4.72 -11.15
C LEU A 32 -7.17 -5.88 -11.12
N ASP A 33 -6.71 -7.07 -11.48
CA ASP A 33 -7.53 -8.28 -11.56
C ASP A 33 -8.08 -8.70 -10.19
N ASP A 34 -7.39 -8.40 -9.08
CA ASP A 34 -7.88 -8.70 -7.72
C ASP A 34 -9.24 -8.02 -7.47
N TYR A 35 -9.41 -6.77 -7.91
CA TYR A 35 -10.68 -6.05 -7.82
C TYR A 35 -11.77 -6.66 -8.72
N GLN A 36 -11.38 -7.16 -9.89
CA GLN A 36 -12.34 -7.75 -10.84
C GLN A 36 -12.85 -9.11 -10.33
N VAL A 37 -11.93 -9.95 -9.87
CA VAL A 37 -12.23 -11.28 -9.31
C VAL A 37 -13.14 -11.15 -8.10
N GLU A 38 -12.85 -10.19 -7.21
CA GLU A 38 -13.64 -9.97 -6.00
C GLU A 38 -14.89 -9.09 -6.24
N SER A 39 -15.11 -8.62 -7.47
CA SER A 39 -16.18 -7.67 -7.81
C SER A 39 -16.19 -6.42 -6.90
N GLN A 40 -15.00 -6.01 -6.44
CA GLN A 40 -14.82 -4.84 -5.61
C GLN A 40 -14.57 -3.58 -6.45
N PRO A 41 -15.16 -2.44 -6.10
CA PRO A 41 -14.85 -1.19 -6.78
C PRO A 41 -13.41 -0.76 -6.47
N LEU A 42 -12.75 -0.17 -7.46
CA LEU A 42 -11.46 0.49 -7.24
C LEU A 42 -11.60 1.59 -6.15
N PRO A 43 -10.54 1.80 -5.35
CA PRO A 43 -10.50 2.90 -4.40
C PRO A 43 -10.64 4.24 -5.11
N ARG A 44 -11.06 5.27 -4.36
CA ARG A 44 -11.25 6.63 -4.87
C ARG A 44 -10.55 7.64 -3.98
N PRO A 45 -10.00 8.74 -4.55
CA PRO A 45 -9.51 9.85 -3.76
C PRO A 45 -10.55 10.36 -2.74
N GLY A 46 -10.08 10.74 -1.55
CA GLY A 46 -10.91 11.17 -0.41
C GLY A 46 -11.48 10.03 0.43
N GLN A 47 -11.39 8.77 -0.02
CA GLN A 47 -11.75 7.63 0.83
C GLN A 47 -10.75 7.48 1.98
N ARG A 48 -11.28 7.15 3.17
CA ARG A 48 -10.49 6.94 4.38
C ARG A 48 -10.52 5.49 4.83
N GLN A 49 -9.37 4.99 5.28
CA GLN A 49 -9.18 3.63 5.78
C GLN A 49 -8.52 3.65 7.17
N ALA A 50 -8.85 2.67 8.01
CA ALA A 50 -8.22 2.48 9.31
C ALA A 50 -6.95 1.66 9.17
N LEU A 51 -5.81 2.22 9.61
CA LEU A 51 -4.58 1.45 9.76
C LEU A 51 -4.64 0.66 11.07
N ILE A 52 -4.54 -0.66 10.97
CA ILE A 52 -4.57 -1.58 12.11
C ILE A 52 -3.17 -2.14 12.35
N ALA A 53 -2.68 -2.06 13.58
CA ALA A 53 -1.43 -2.70 13.99
C ALA A 53 -1.61 -4.21 14.16
N ALA A 54 -0.53 -4.98 14.21
CA ALA A 54 -0.59 -6.43 14.43
C ALA A 54 -1.33 -6.83 15.73
N SER A 55 -1.41 -5.92 16.71
CA SER A 55 -2.21 -6.08 17.94
C SER A 55 -3.73 -5.97 17.76
N GLY A 56 -4.21 -5.67 16.55
CA GLY A 56 -5.63 -5.43 16.27
C GLY A 56 -6.11 -4.02 16.61
N ARG A 57 -5.23 -3.13 17.09
CA ARG A 57 -5.59 -1.75 17.43
C ARG A 57 -5.53 -0.84 16.20
N VAL A 58 -6.52 0.05 16.07
CA VAL A 58 -6.45 1.20 15.16
C VAL A 58 -5.36 2.15 15.63
N VAL A 59 -4.44 2.50 14.73
CA VAL A 59 -3.30 3.39 15.04
C VAL A 59 -3.26 4.67 14.20
N ALA A 60 -3.96 4.70 13.06
CA ALA A 60 -4.12 5.90 12.24
C ALA A 60 -5.34 5.79 11.31
N ALA A 61 -5.76 6.93 10.78
CA ALA A 61 -6.62 6.99 9.60
C ALA A 61 -5.76 7.39 8.39
N LEU A 62 -5.88 6.63 7.30
CA LEU A 62 -5.24 6.92 6.02
C LEU A 62 -6.28 7.52 5.08
N GLU A 63 -5.86 8.45 4.24
CA GLU A 63 -6.69 9.00 3.16
C GLU A 63 -6.02 8.69 1.83
N ILE A 64 -6.81 8.17 0.89
CA ILE A 64 -6.37 7.96 -0.49
C ILE A 64 -6.36 9.31 -1.19
N THR A 65 -5.20 9.76 -1.67
CA THR A 65 -5.06 11.04 -2.36
C THR A 65 -5.04 10.91 -3.89
N SER A 66 -4.65 9.75 -4.42
CA SER A 66 -4.60 9.46 -5.85
C SER A 66 -4.74 7.97 -6.12
N VAL A 67 -5.35 7.60 -7.24
CA VAL A 67 -5.46 6.23 -7.74
C VAL A 67 -5.13 6.24 -9.23
N ALA A 68 -4.29 5.31 -9.67
CA ALA A 68 -3.93 5.14 -11.07
C ALA A 68 -3.76 3.67 -11.40
N THR A 69 -4.13 3.29 -12.61
CA THR A 69 -3.84 1.98 -13.19
C THR A 69 -2.73 2.17 -14.22
N VAL A 70 -1.62 1.46 -14.04
CA VAL A 70 -0.46 1.53 -14.95
C VAL A 70 0.02 0.12 -15.26
N ARG A 71 0.68 -0.06 -16.40
CA ARG A 71 1.36 -1.32 -16.67
C ARG A 71 2.57 -1.44 -15.75
N LEU A 72 2.89 -2.66 -15.28
CA LEU A 72 4.06 -2.91 -14.42
C LEU A 72 5.38 -2.36 -15.05
N ALA A 73 5.50 -2.46 -16.37
CA ALA A 73 6.64 -1.94 -17.13
C ALA A 73 6.75 -0.40 -17.10
N GLU A 74 5.67 0.31 -16.80
CA GLU A 74 5.59 1.78 -16.78
C GLU A 74 5.66 2.37 -15.37
N VAL A 75 5.79 1.53 -14.34
CA VAL A 75 5.99 1.99 -12.96
C VAL A 75 7.25 2.84 -12.87
N THR A 76 7.09 4.08 -12.42
CA THR A 76 8.19 5.04 -12.28
C THR A 76 8.92 4.84 -10.95
N TRP A 77 10.13 5.40 -10.87
CA TRP A 77 10.90 5.41 -9.62
C TRP A 77 10.18 6.15 -8.48
N GLU A 78 9.38 7.16 -8.80
CA GLU A 78 8.60 7.93 -7.80
C GLU A 78 7.58 7.05 -7.09
N TYR A 79 6.93 6.12 -7.81
CA TYR A 79 6.03 5.13 -7.21
C TYR A 79 6.78 4.18 -6.28
N VAL A 80 7.94 3.68 -6.69
CA VAL A 80 8.76 2.79 -5.86
C VAL A 80 9.23 3.48 -4.58
N LEU A 81 9.63 4.76 -4.67
CA LEU A 81 9.96 5.57 -3.50
C LEU A 81 8.76 5.77 -2.58
N ALA A 82 7.57 6.00 -3.14
CA ALA A 82 6.34 6.15 -2.36
C ALA A 82 5.97 4.86 -1.62
N GLU A 83 6.25 3.68 -2.16
CA GLU A 83 5.98 2.42 -1.45
C GLU A 83 6.84 2.20 -0.21
N GLY A 84 7.99 2.88 -0.09
CA GLY A 84 8.82 2.87 1.11
C GLY A 84 9.48 1.54 1.44
N GLY A 85 9.54 0.60 0.47
CA GLY A 85 10.07 -0.75 0.64
C GLY A 85 11.59 -0.85 0.81
N GLY A 86 12.32 0.26 0.60
CA GLY A 86 13.78 0.32 0.74
C GLY A 86 14.56 -0.20 -0.47
N HIS A 87 13.91 -0.38 -1.62
CA HIS A 87 14.58 -0.73 -2.87
C HIS A 87 15.43 0.43 -3.38
N ARG A 88 16.40 0.11 -4.24
CA ARG A 88 17.34 1.10 -4.80
C ARG A 88 17.12 1.34 -6.29
N THR A 89 16.38 0.46 -6.96
CA THR A 89 16.02 0.56 -8.37
C THR A 89 14.60 0.02 -8.61
N VAL A 90 14.01 0.36 -9.76
CA VAL A 90 12.71 -0.18 -10.17
C VAL A 90 12.80 -1.69 -10.41
N ASP A 91 13.92 -2.19 -10.95
CA ASP A 91 14.09 -3.62 -11.23
C ASP A 91 14.13 -4.45 -9.95
N GLN A 92 14.80 -3.97 -8.89
CA GLN A 92 14.77 -4.61 -7.57
C GLN A 92 13.36 -4.67 -6.99
N TRP A 93 12.54 -3.64 -7.23
CA TRP A 93 11.15 -3.63 -6.81
C TRP A 93 10.31 -4.63 -7.60
N ARG A 94 10.55 -4.80 -8.90
CA ARG A 94 9.84 -5.78 -9.75
C ARG A 94 10.19 -7.23 -9.41
N GLU A 95 11.39 -7.48 -8.93
CA GLU A 95 11.85 -8.82 -8.50
C GLU A 95 11.45 -9.15 -7.06
N ALA A 96 10.88 -8.20 -6.32
CA ALA A 96 10.42 -8.44 -4.97
C ALA A 96 9.28 -9.49 -4.97
N PRO A 97 9.32 -10.46 -4.02
CA PRO A 97 8.33 -11.53 -3.93
C PRO A 97 6.98 -11.06 -3.39
#